data_AF-A0A2K4XCD2-F1
#
_entry.id   AF-A0A2K4XCD2-F1
#
_cell.length_a   1.000
_cell.length_b   1.000
_cell.length_c   1.000
_cell.angle_alpha   90.00
_cell.angle_beta   90.00
_cell.angle_gamma   90.00
#
_symmetry.space_group_name_H-M   'P 1'
#
loop_
_entity.id
_entity.type
_entity.pdbx_description
1 polymer ?
#
loop_
_entity_poly.entity_id
_entity_poly.type
_entity_poly.pdbx_seq_one_letter_code
_entity_poly.pdbx_strand_id
1 'polypeptide(L)'
;MDSQLPKPFIITLAILQAIALTLLYSSLENNVWPATSPTWLVSLITFSMSFPLLMLMTVNKNNIKTSLLLILPFSLLLSLLGAYAGFQQEPQEYVSNNTLMSVFIFTSLIAGFKGLMYIQQFSSSENVSYSRLFKLSWRNFIIFGECWLFVLIFWGILNLGAALFDILDIKFFSELLRDEWFWIPTLTLAFAFASIIFRKLLNIEDNIAFLLQTLIKFLLPVLSVISLGFLATLPFTGLNKLWETGSGSLLVMWLQVLTLFFVNTVYKDDSSVRPYHLLLHRLVFISVALLPVYSVISAYGIYLRVEQHGLTVDRCWGILIWFLLACFSFSYLVGIITKRDNWLEPLSKINIVMGWVVLVSMLAVNSPLLNFQSLSTNSQIARLDAGKVTIEKFDYYYFEYSLGRQGYLAMQLLKQKIETSHPEQYAIIDRMYVNNEYALTLEHTVDDFIERSVFWPSQTLIPQDLIEVVFSEQHFYERNSLKEHTYYFIGMDLNKDKVLDFIVVDENNENIAAYFWLFDMGKWRSKYMDVENPEEIRYLKNMIDSNELSLVESEYSNLKIGDVVFKVR
;
A
#
# COMPACT_ATOMS: atom_id res chain seq x y z
N MET A 1 6.86 -39.35 -14.59
CA MET A 1 6.68 -38.04 -13.93
C MET A 1 5.63 -38.08 -12.81
N ASP A 2 4.52 -38.83 -12.92
CA ASP A 2 3.55 -39.01 -11.82
C ASP A 2 4.12 -39.60 -10.52
N SER A 3 5.22 -40.34 -10.60
CA SER A 3 5.82 -41.07 -9.48
C SER A 3 6.68 -40.21 -8.55
N GLN A 4 7.00 -38.95 -8.88
CA GLN A 4 7.97 -38.13 -8.14
C GLN A 4 7.36 -37.11 -7.17
N LEU A 5 6.07 -36.77 -7.31
CA LEU A 5 5.40 -35.83 -6.41
C LEU A 5 4.82 -36.55 -5.17
N PRO A 6 5.09 -36.08 -3.94
CA PRO A 6 4.53 -36.65 -2.73
C PRO A 6 3.11 -36.11 -2.51
N LYS A 7 2.14 -36.60 -3.30
CA LYS A 7 0.73 -36.15 -3.26
C LYS A 7 0.12 -36.15 -1.84
N PRO A 8 0.29 -37.20 -1.01
CA PRO A 8 -0.27 -37.21 0.34
C PRO A 8 0.28 -36.06 1.19
N PHE A 9 1.59 -35.82 1.14
CA PHE A 9 2.24 -34.74 1.87
C PHE A 9 1.72 -33.36 1.44
N ILE A 10 1.58 -33.15 0.13
CA ILE A 10 1.05 -31.90 -0.43
C ILE A 10 -0.39 -31.64 0.04
N ILE A 11 -1.24 -32.67 -0.02
CA ILE A 11 -2.65 -32.56 0.41
C ILE A 11 -2.73 -32.29 1.92
N THR A 12 -1.97 -33.01 2.73
CA THR A 12 -1.91 -32.77 4.18
C THR A 12 -1.46 -31.34 4.49
N LEU A 13 -0.43 -30.84 3.81
CA LEU A 13 0.05 -29.48 4.01
C LEU A 13 -1.00 -28.43 3.62
N ALA A 14 -1.74 -28.65 2.53
CA ALA A 14 -2.81 -27.77 2.10
C ALA A 14 -4.00 -27.77 3.07
N ILE A 15 -4.36 -28.92 3.65
CA ILE A 15 -5.39 -29.02 4.69
C ILE A 15 -4.94 -28.27 5.94
N LEU A 16 -3.70 -28.45 6.38
CA LEU A 16 -3.15 -27.72 7.54
C LEU A 16 -3.11 -26.21 7.28
N GLN A 17 -2.74 -25.79 6.06
CA GLN A 17 -2.78 -24.39 5.65
C GLN A 17 -4.21 -23.83 5.70
N ALA A 18 -5.18 -24.55 5.15
CA ALA A 18 -6.58 -24.16 5.15
C ALA A 18 -7.11 -23.98 6.58
N ILE A 19 -6.87 -24.95 7.47
CA ILE A 19 -7.27 -24.87 8.88
C ILE A 19 -6.60 -23.66 9.56
N ALA A 20 -5.29 -23.48 9.37
CA ALA A 20 -4.57 -22.36 9.97
C ALA A 20 -5.12 -20.99 9.51
N LEU A 21 -5.35 -20.82 8.20
CA LEU A 21 -5.88 -19.57 7.65
C LEU A 21 -7.32 -19.31 8.09
N THR A 22 -8.19 -20.34 8.13
CA THR A 22 -9.56 -20.21 8.63
C THR A 22 -9.57 -19.82 10.11
N LEU A 23 -8.73 -20.43 10.94
CA LEU A 23 -8.62 -20.06 12.36
C LEU A 23 -8.09 -18.63 12.55
N LEU A 24 -7.13 -18.20 11.75
CA LEU A 24 -6.60 -16.83 11.79
C LEU A 24 -7.64 -15.80 11.35
N TYR A 25 -8.43 -16.12 10.32
CA TYR A 25 -9.52 -15.27 9.87
C TYR A 25 -10.66 -15.21 10.88
N SER A 26 -11.07 -16.36 11.44
CA SER A 26 -12.09 -16.39 12.49
C SER A 26 -11.65 -15.65 13.76
N SER A 27 -10.34 -15.65 14.06
CA SER A 27 -9.76 -14.82 15.13
C SER A 27 -9.96 -13.33 14.89
N LEU A 28 -9.90 -12.86 13.63
CA LEU A 28 -10.17 -11.48 13.25
C LEU A 28 -11.64 -11.12 13.45
N GLU A 29 -12.57 -11.96 12.98
CA GLU A 29 -14.00 -11.69 13.14
C GLU A 29 -14.45 -11.67 14.60
N ASN A 30 -13.87 -12.54 15.43
CA ASN A 30 -14.25 -12.65 16.84
C ASN A 30 -13.42 -11.74 17.78
N ASN A 31 -12.49 -10.94 17.25
CA ASN A 31 -11.57 -10.11 18.06
C ASN A 31 -10.82 -10.90 19.16
N VAL A 32 -10.45 -12.15 18.88
CA VAL A 32 -9.69 -13.02 19.80
C VAL A 32 -8.23 -13.07 19.38
N TRP A 33 -7.30 -13.35 20.30
CA TRP A 33 -5.90 -13.61 19.95
C TRP A 33 -5.78 -14.70 18.86
N PRO A 34 -4.93 -14.53 17.82
CA PRO A 34 -3.90 -13.49 17.65
C PRO A 34 -4.36 -12.16 17.03
N ALA A 35 -5.62 -11.98 16.62
CA ALA A 35 -6.08 -10.75 15.97
C ALA A 35 -5.95 -9.48 16.83
N THR A 36 -5.99 -9.62 18.15
CA THR A 36 -5.79 -8.52 19.10
C THR A 36 -4.36 -7.95 19.09
N SER A 37 -3.40 -8.62 18.47
CA SER A 37 -2.03 -8.13 18.29
C SER A 37 -1.65 -8.23 16.81
N PRO A 38 -1.62 -7.10 16.07
CA PRO A 38 -1.21 -7.06 14.67
C PRO A 38 0.15 -7.74 14.44
N THR A 39 1.08 -7.60 15.40
CA THR A 39 2.38 -8.27 15.41
C THR A 39 2.25 -9.79 15.24
N TRP A 40 1.45 -10.46 16.08
CA TRP A 40 1.27 -11.91 16.00
C TRP A 40 0.44 -12.33 14.81
N LEU A 41 -0.64 -11.59 14.53
CA LEU A 41 -1.52 -11.88 13.40
C LEU A 41 -0.75 -11.89 12.07
N VAL A 42 -0.04 -10.81 11.75
CA VAL A 42 0.68 -10.67 10.47
C VAL A 42 1.82 -11.68 10.40
N SER A 43 2.49 -11.97 11.52
CA SER A 43 3.52 -13.00 11.61
C SER A 43 2.98 -14.40 11.26
N LEU A 44 1.86 -14.79 11.86
CA LEU A 44 1.24 -16.11 11.68
C LEU A 44 0.61 -16.26 10.29
N ILE A 45 -0.04 -15.21 9.77
CA ILE A 45 -0.54 -15.18 8.38
C ILE A 45 0.64 -15.35 7.41
N THR A 46 1.74 -14.61 7.61
CA THR A 46 2.92 -14.68 6.73
C THR A 46 3.54 -16.07 6.74
N PHE A 47 3.63 -16.72 7.90
CA PHE A 47 4.11 -18.10 7.98
C PHE A 47 3.17 -19.08 7.28
N SER A 48 1.86 -18.98 7.56
CA SER A 48 0.82 -19.86 7.02
C SER A 48 0.65 -19.71 5.51
N MET A 49 0.99 -18.56 4.94
CA MET A 49 1.03 -18.35 3.50
C MET A 49 2.37 -18.82 2.90
N SER A 50 3.50 -18.33 3.42
CA SER A 50 4.81 -18.53 2.79
C SER A 50 5.31 -19.97 2.89
N PHE A 51 5.18 -20.63 4.04
CA PHE A 51 5.73 -21.98 4.24
C PHE A 51 5.05 -23.02 3.35
N PRO A 52 3.71 -23.15 3.36
CA PRO A 52 3.03 -24.06 2.44
C PRO A 52 3.28 -23.71 0.98
N LEU A 53 3.17 -22.44 0.59
CA LEU A 53 3.36 -22.02 -0.81
C LEU A 53 4.73 -22.45 -1.36
N LEU A 54 5.81 -22.16 -0.63
CA LEU A 54 7.16 -22.51 -1.06
C LEU A 54 7.39 -24.02 -1.11
N MET A 55 6.80 -24.77 -0.15
CA MET A 55 6.84 -26.23 -0.14
C MET A 55 6.06 -26.82 -1.32
N LEU A 56 4.85 -26.33 -1.60
CA LEU A 56 4.01 -26.77 -2.72
C LEU A 56 4.71 -26.61 -4.06
N MET A 57 5.51 -25.55 -4.23
CA MET A 57 6.27 -25.28 -5.44
C MET A 57 7.57 -26.10 -5.57
N THR A 58 8.13 -26.60 -4.46
CA THR A 58 9.48 -27.22 -4.44
C THR A 58 9.48 -28.74 -4.21
N VAL A 59 8.53 -29.25 -3.42
CA VAL A 59 8.65 -30.58 -2.81
C VAL A 59 8.51 -31.71 -3.84
N ASN A 60 9.42 -32.66 -3.77
CA ASN A 60 9.48 -33.93 -4.50
C ASN A 60 9.77 -35.06 -3.49
N LYS A 61 9.48 -36.32 -3.83
CA LYS A 61 9.67 -37.47 -2.92
C LYS A 61 11.10 -37.60 -2.38
N ASN A 62 12.08 -37.21 -3.18
CA ASN A 62 13.50 -37.39 -2.86
C ASN A 62 14.10 -36.21 -2.08
N ASN A 63 13.43 -35.05 -2.04
CA ASN A 63 14.00 -33.82 -1.46
C ASN A 63 13.17 -33.26 -0.29
N ILE A 64 12.22 -34.03 0.27
CA ILE A 64 11.33 -33.54 1.35
C ILE A 64 12.16 -32.99 2.53
N LYS A 65 13.13 -33.76 3.02
CA LYS A 65 13.97 -33.36 4.16
C LYS A 65 14.78 -32.09 3.87
N THR A 66 15.46 -32.04 2.73
CA THR A 66 16.26 -30.87 2.32
C THR A 66 15.38 -29.63 2.10
N SER A 67 14.21 -29.81 1.48
CA SER A 67 13.25 -28.73 1.25
C SER A 67 12.75 -28.17 2.59
N LEU A 68 12.39 -29.03 3.54
CA LEU A 68 12.00 -28.59 4.89
C LEU A 68 13.14 -27.82 5.59
N LEU A 69 14.36 -28.34 5.54
CA LEU A 69 15.52 -27.73 6.22
C LEU A 69 15.87 -26.34 5.67
N LEU A 70 15.61 -26.08 4.38
CA LEU A 70 15.87 -24.78 3.75
C LEU A 70 14.66 -23.84 3.78
N ILE A 71 13.44 -24.35 3.58
CA ILE A 71 12.22 -23.53 3.49
C ILE A 71 11.76 -23.09 4.88
N LEU A 72 11.82 -23.96 5.89
CA LEU A 72 11.39 -23.63 7.24
C LEU A 72 12.10 -22.38 7.81
N PRO A 73 13.44 -22.29 7.85
CA PRO A 73 14.11 -21.10 8.39
C PRO A 73 13.84 -19.85 7.54
N PHE A 74 13.70 -19.99 6.22
CA PHE A 74 13.39 -18.86 5.35
C PHE A 74 11.95 -18.34 5.56
N SER A 75 10.96 -19.23 5.71
CA SER A 75 9.59 -18.85 6.05
C SER A 75 9.47 -18.28 7.46
N LEU A 76 10.26 -18.77 8.42
CA LEU A 76 10.36 -18.17 9.76
C LEU A 76 10.96 -16.76 9.70
N LEU A 77 11.98 -16.53 8.86
CA LEU A 77 12.52 -15.20 8.63
C LEU A 77 11.43 -14.26 8.04
N LEU A 78 10.70 -14.69 7.02
CA LEU A 78 9.58 -13.90 6.48
C LEU A 78 8.51 -13.64 7.55
N SER A 79 8.21 -14.62 8.38
CA SER A 79 7.26 -14.51 9.50
C SER A 79 7.72 -13.51 10.57
N LEU A 80 9.02 -13.43 10.86
CA LEU A 80 9.61 -12.41 11.75
C LEU A 80 9.52 -11.01 11.14
N LEU A 81 9.75 -10.87 9.84
CA LEU A 81 9.54 -9.60 9.13
C LEU A 81 8.05 -9.22 9.11
N GLY A 82 7.16 -10.20 8.99
CA GLY A 82 5.71 -10.01 9.16
C GLY A 82 5.35 -9.54 10.56
N ALA A 83 6.00 -10.08 11.60
CA ALA A 83 5.83 -9.59 12.97
C ALA A 83 6.23 -8.12 13.09
N TYR A 84 7.37 -7.74 12.50
CA TYR A 84 7.80 -6.35 12.48
C TYR A 84 6.86 -5.44 11.66
N ALA A 85 6.31 -5.90 10.54
CA ALA A 85 5.31 -5.16 9.78
C ALA A 85 4.01 -4.97 10.60
N GLY A 86 3.58 -5.99 11.34
CA GLY A 86 2.47 -5.90 12.29
C GLY A 86 2.77 -4.93 13.45
N PHE A 87 3.98 -4.95 13.99
CA PHE A 87 4.42 -3.99 15.01
C PHE A 87 4.41 -2.53 14.53
N GLN A 88 4.54 -2.29 13.22
CA GLN A 88 4.39 -0.94 12.64
C GLN A 88 2.93 -0.48 12.51
N GLN A 89 1.97 -1.34 12.83
CA GLN A 89 0.54 -1.01 12.93
C GLN A 89 0.09 -0.79 14.40
N GLU A 90 0.99 -0.91 15.38
CA GLU A 90 0.67 -0.66 16.78
C GLU A 90 0.95 0.80 17.18
N PRO A 91 0.09 1.47 17.97
CA PRO A 91 -1.17 0.98 18.52
C PRO A 91 -2.30 0.89 17.48
N GLN A 92 -3.06 -0.21 17.48
CA GLN A 92 -4.12 -0.47 16.50
C GLN A 92 -5.26 0.55 16.56
N GLU A 93 -5.46 1.22 17.69
CA GLU A 93 -6.48 2.25 17.89
C GLU A 93 -6.24 3.52 17.05
N TYR A 94 -4.97 3.78 16.70
CA TYR A 94 -4.55 5.07 16.11
C TYR A 94 -3.82 4.88 14.77
N VAL A 95 -3.24 3.71 14.52
CA VAL A 95 -2.41 3.47 13.35
C VAL A 95 -3.07 2.42 12.46
N SER A 96 -3.42 2.84 11.25
CA SER A 96 -3.82 1.94 10.17
C SER A 96 -3.13 2.37 8.88
N ASN A 97 -2.20 1.54 8.38
CA ASN A 97 -1.45 1.81 7.15
C ASN A 97 -1.55 0.63 6.18
N ASN A 98 -2.62 0.63 5.39
CA ASN A 98 -2.89 -0.38 4.37
C ASN A 98 -1.84 -0.39 3.25
N THR A 99 -1.26 0.76 2.94
CA THR A 99 -0.16 0.89 1.96
C THR A 99 1.06 0.10 2.42
N LEU A 100 1.45 0.20 3.70
CA LEU A 100 2.58 -0.55 4.28
C LEU A 100 2.33 -2.05 4.16
N MET A 101 1.12 -2.51 4.48
CA MET A 101 0.77 -3.93 4.38
C MET A 101 0.83 -4.44 2.94
N SER A 102 0.30 -3.65 1.98
CA SER A 102 0.33 -3.99 0.56
C SER A 102 1.76 -4.07 0.02
N VAL A 103 2.62 -3.12 0.43
CA VAL A 103 4.05 -3.12 0.10
C VAL A 103 4.76 -4.31 0.73
N PHE A 104 4.47 -4.67 1.99
CA PHE A 104 5.02 -5.84 2.65
C PHE A 104 4.65 -7.14 1.92
N ILE A 105 3.39 -7.30 1.51
CA ILE A 105 2.94 -8.46 0.72
C ILE A 105 3.72 -8.55 -0.59
N PHE A 106 3.82 -7.44 -1.33
CA PHE A 106 4.49 -7.42 -2.63
C PHE A 106 6.00 -7.73 -2.52
N THR A 107 6.68 -7.11 -1.57
CA THR A 107 8.11 -7.32 -1.34
C THR A 107 8.43 -8.70 -0.78
N SER A 108 7.56 -9.24 0.09
CA SER A 108 7.65 -10.63 0.58
C SER A 108 7.41 -11.65 -0.54
N LEU A 109 6.52 -11.35 -1.49
CA LEU A 109 6.32 -12.18 -2.69
C LEU A 109 7.57 -12.20 -3.57
N ILE A 110 8.22 -11.04 -3.80
CA ILE A 110 9.49 -10.97 -4.54
C ILE A 110 10.60 -11.74 -3.81
N ALA A 111 10.73 -11.54 -2.49
CA ALA A 111 11.69 -12.26 -1.66
C ALA A 111 11.42 -13.77 -1.70
N GLY A 112 10.16 -14.18 -1.57
CA GLY A 112 9.69 -15.56 -1.68
C GLY A 112 10.05 -16.17 -3.03
N PHE A 113 9.78 -15.47 -4.12
CA PHE A 113 10.11 -15.91 -5.49
C PHE A 113 11.62 -16.08 -5.70
N LYS A 114 12.43 -15.10 -5.27
CA LYS A 114 13.90 -15.19 -5.35
C LYS A 114 14.44 -16.31 -4.47
N GLY A 115 13.99 -16.39 -3.22
CA GLY A 115 14.37 -17.43 -2.26
C GLY A 115 14.05 -18.82 -2.78
N LEU A 116 12.86 -19.01 -3.35
CA LEU A 116 12.42 -20.27 -3.97
C LEU A 116 13.41 -20.77 -5.02
N MET A 117 13.87 -19.89 -5.92
CA MET A 117 14.82 -20.25 -6.97
C MET A 117 16.16 -20.75 -6.40
N TYR A 118 16.71 -20.04 -5.41
CA TYR A 118 17.98 -20.44 -4.79
C TYR A 118 17.83 -21.69 -3.92
N ILE A 119 16.73 -21.84 -3.21
CA ILE A 119 16.44 -23.04 -2.42
C ILE A 119 16.31 -24.27 -3.33
N GLN A 120 15.59 -24.15 -4.46
CA GLN A 120 15.49 -25.21 -5.46
C GLN A 120 16.86 -25.55 -6.06
N GLN A 121 17.72 -24.54 -6.27
CA GLN A 121 19.09 -24.75 -6.74
C GLN A 121 19.95 -25.47 -5.69
N PHE A 122 19.93 -25.07 -4.43
CA PHE A 122 20.70 -25.72 -3.35
C PHE A 122 20.19 -27.13 -3.00
N SER A 123 18.93 -27.40 -3.28
CA SER A 123 18.35 -28.74 -3.19
C SER A 123 18.84 -29.66 -4.31
N SER A 124 19.36 -29.09 -5.42
CA SER A 124 20.03 -29.85 -6.48
C SER A 124 21.53 -29.96 -6.19
N SER A 125 22.12 -31.15 -6.37
CA SER A 125 23.55 -31.37 -6.15
C SER A 125 24.46 -30.72 -7.22
N GLU A 126 23.94 -29.79 -8.01
CA GLU A 126 24.62 -29.13 -9.13
C GLU A 126 25.13 -27.74 -8.74
N ASN A 127 26.23 -27.32 -9.35
CA ASN A 127 26.78 -25.98 -9.16
C ASN A 127 25.78 -24.89 -9.59
N VAL A 128 25.80 -23.76 -8.87
CA VAL A 128 24.93 -22.62 -9.18
C VAL A 128 25.24 -22.08 -10.58
N SER A 129 24.25 -22.14 -11.46
CA SER A 129 24.31 -21.67 -12.85
C SER A 129 23.18 -20.66 -13.11
N TYR A 130 23.49 -19.57 -13.82
CA TYR A 130 22.50 -18.57 -14.20
C TYR A 130 21.42 -19.16 -15.11
N SER A 131 21.80 -19.96 -16.12
CA SER A 131 20.86 -20.61 -17.03
C SER A 131 19.86 -21.49 -16.28
N ARG A 132 20.33 -22.19 -15.24
CA ARG A 132 19.45 -22.99 -14.37
C ARG A 132 18.51 -22.14 -13.54
N LEU A 133 19.02 -21.11 -12.85
CA LEU A 133 18.19 -20.17 -12.08
C LEU A 133 17.15 -19.50 -12.96
N PHE A 134 17.53 -19.04 -14.15
CA PHE A 134 16.62 -18.43 -15.13
C PHE A 134 15.55 -19.44 -15.59
N LYS A 135 15.91 -20.70 -15.85
CA LYS A 135 14.92 -21.74 -16.17
C LYS A 135 13.94 -21.97 -15.02
N LEU A 136 14.43 -22.01 -13.78
CA LEU A 136 13.59 -22.14 -12.58
C LEU A 136 12.68 -20.92 -12.39
N SER A 137 13.17 -19.71 -12.64
CA SER A 137 12.37 -18.48 -12.48
C SER A 137 11.15 -18.48 -13.41
N TRP A 138 11.34 -18.83 -14.68
CA TRP A 138 10.24 -18.91 -15.64
C TRP A 138 9.24 -20.00 -15.29
N ARG A 139 9.72 -21.20 -14.94
CA ARG A 139 8.83 -22.29 -14.53
C ARG A 139 8.01 -21.93 -13.30
N ASN A 140 8.66 -21.39 -12.26
CA ASN A 140 7.96 -20.99 -11.04
C ASN A 140 6.95 -19.86 -11.32
N PHE A 141 7.31 -18.90 -12.18
CA PHE A 141 6.43 -17.79 -12.54
C PHE A 141 5.18 -18.27 -13.30
N ILE A 142 5.34 -19.12 -14.32
CA ILE A 142 4.22 -19.64 -15.11
C ILE A 142 3.33 -20.54 -14.25
N ILE A 143 3.90 -21.51 -13.52
CA ILE A 143 3.13 -22.41 -12.65
C ILE A 143 2.36 -21.62 -11.58
N PHE A 144 2.99 -20.62 -10.95
CA PHE A 144 2.31 -19.76 -9.98
C PHE A 144 1.14 -19.00 -10.61
N GLY A 145 1.35 -18.43 -11.80
CA GLY A 145 0.30 -17.74 -12.56
C GLY A 145 -0.85 -18.65 -12.97
N GLU A 146 -0.56 -19.85 -13.48
CA GLU A 146 -1.58 -20.84 -13.85
C GLU A 146 -2.37 -21.36 -12.65
N CYS A 147 -1.72 -21.54 -11.49
CA CYS A 147 -2.42 -21.92 -10.26
C CYS A 147 -3.43 -20.83 -9.84
N TRP A 148 -3.03 -19.55 -9.87
CA TRP A 148 -3.94 -18.46 -9.57
C TRP A 148 -5.05 -18.29 -10.62
N LEU A 149 -4.73 -18.46 -11.90
CA LEU A 149 -5.73 -18.45 -12.97
C LEU A 149 -6.77 -19.55 -12.77
N PHE A 150 -6.34 -20.77 -12.40
CA PHE A 150 -7.25 -21.87 -12.06
C PHE A 150 -8.14 -21.50 -10.87
N VAL A 151 -7.58 -20.95 -9.80
CA VAL A 151 -8.33 -20.51 -8.60
C VAL A 151 -9.36 -19.44 -8.97
N LEU A 152 -8.99 -18.45 -9.79
CA LEU A 152 -9.89 -17.39 -10.24
C LEU A 152 -11.05 -17.93 -11.08
N ILE A 153 -10.78 -18.81 -12.05
CA ILE A 153 -11.81 -19.43 -12.89
C ILE A 153 -12.72 -20.32 -12.04
N PHE A 154 -12.14 -21.13 -11.16
CA PHE A 154 -12.89 -22.00 -10.26
C PHE A 154 -13.81 -21.20 -9.34
N TRP A 155 -13.31 -20.13 -8.73
CA TRP A 155 -14.13 -19.22 -7.91
C TRP A 155 -15.22 -18.54 -8.73
N GLY A 156 -14.92 -18.13 -9.96
CA GLY A 156 -15.90 -17.56 -10.90
C GLY A 156 -17.03 -18.54 -11.22
N ILE A 157 -16.73 -19.82 -11.43
CA ILE A 157 -17.73 -20.87 -11.66
C ILE A 157 -18.64 -21.04 -10.44
N LEU A 158 -18.06 -21.06 -9.23
CA LEU A 158 -18.84 -21.15 -7.99
C LEU A 158 -19.80 -19.97 -7.83
N ASN A 159 -19.32 -18.75 -8.05
CA ASN A 159 -20.14 -17.53 -7.97
C ASN A 159 -21.23 -17.50 -9.05
N LEU A 160 -20.93 -17.94 -10.28
CA LEU A 160 -21.94 -18.08 -11.33
C LEU A 160 -23.02 -19.08 -10.92
N GLY A 161 -22.61 -20.23 -10.36
CA GLY A 161 -23.54 -21.23 -9.83
C GLY A 161 -24.44 -20.63 -8.73
N ALA A 162 -23.85 -19.96 -7.75
CA ALA A 162 -24.60 -19.29 -6.69
C ALA A 162 -25.59 -18.26 -7.23
N ALA A 163 -25.18 -17.41 -8.16
CA ALA A 163 -26.06 -16.42 -8.78
C ALA A 163 -27.22 -17.06 -9.57
N LEU A 164 -26.99 -18.18 -10.27
CA LEU A 164 -28.06 -18.90 -10.99
C LEU A 164 -29.09 -19.51 -10.02
N PHE A 165 -28.65 -20.03 -8.88
CA PHE A 165 -29.54 -20.57 -7.85
C PHE A 165 -30.26 -19.46 -7.08
N ASP A 166 -29.62 -18.31 -6.85
CA ASP A 166 -30.24 -17.13 -6.24
C ASP A 166 -31.45 -16.63 -7.06
N ILE A 167 -31.40 -16.69 -8.40
CA ILE A 167 -32.53 -16.35 -9.28
C ILE A 167 -33.73 -17.29 -9.07
N LEU A 168 -33.49 -18.52 -8.64
CA LEU A 168 -34.52 -19.51 -8.29
C LEU A 168 -34.95 -19.43 -6.81
N ASP A 169 -34.62 -18.32 -6.14
CA ASP A 169 -34.83 -18.09 -4.70
C ASP A 169 -34.09 -19.09 -3.77
N ILE A 170 -33.06 -19.78 -4.27
CA ILE A 170 -32.22 -20.71 -3.47
C ILE A 170 -30.92 -19.99 -3.04
N LYS A 171 -30.96 -19.36 -1.86
CA LYS A 171 -29.84 -18.57 -1.29
C LYS A 171 -28.72 -19.37 -0.65
N PHE A 172 -28.91 -20.68 -0.48
CA PHE A 172 -27.95 -21.55 0.21
C PHE A 172 -26.51 -21.42 -0.34
N PHE A 173 -26.35 -21.37 -1.67
CA PHE A 173 -25.03 -21.31 -2.28
C PHE A 173 -24.37 -19.94 -2.13
N SER A 174 -25.12 -18.85 -2.23
CA SER A 174 -24.56 -17.51 -2.04
C SER A 174 -24.18 -17.25 -0.58
N GLU A 175 -24.95 -17.79 0.37
CA GLU A 175 -24.60 -17.80 1.80
C GLU A 175 -23.35 -18.66 2.06
N LEU A 176 -23.31 -19.89 1.55
CA LEU A 176 -22.16 -20.78 1.72
C LEU A 176 -20.85 -20.21 1.14
N LEU A 177 -20.90 -19.48 0.02
CA LEU A 177 -19.72 -18.84 -0.55
C LEU A 177 -19.23 -17.62 0.23
N ARG A 178 -20.07 -17.05 1.10
CA ARG A 178 -19.68 -15.95 2.00
C ARG A 178 -19.03 -16.47 3.28
N ASP A 179 -19.38 -17.68 3.72
CA ASP A 179 -18.84 -18.28 4.94
C ASP A 179 -17.33 -18.60 4.83
N GLU A 180 -16.51 -18.06 5.76
CA GLU A 180 -15.05 -18.26 5.78
C GLU A 180 -14.60 -19.71 5.90
N TRP A 181 -15.41 -20.54 6.58
CA TRP A 181 -15.17 -21.96 6.75
C TRP A 181 -15.26 -22.73 5.43
N PHE A 182 -15.94 -22.17 4.44
CA PHE A 182 -16.05 -22.76 3.11
C PHE A 182 -15.04 -22.15 2.14
N TRP A 183 -15.01 -20.82 1.97
CA TRP A 183 -14.23 -20.22 0.89
C TRP A 183 -12.72 -20.31 1.12
N ILE A 184 -12.22 -20.11 2.36
CA ILE A 184 -10.78 -20.18 2.65
C ILE A 184 -10.22 -21.59 2.37
N PRO A 185 -10.80 -22.68 2.91
CA PRO A 185 -10.32 -24.03 2.61
C PRO A 185 -10.48 -24.39 1.13
N THR A 186 -11.59 -23.99 0.52
CA THR A 186 -11.89 -24.30 -0.89
C THR A 186 -10.86 -23.68 -1.83
N LEU A 187 -10.52 -22.39 -1.67
CA LEU A 187 -9.51 -21.73 -2.50
C LEU A 187 -8.10 -22.26 -2.22
N THR A 188 -7.77 -22.53 -0.95
CA THR A 188 -6.47 -23.11 -0.55
C THR A 188 -6.26 -24.49 -1.18
N LEU A 189 -7.28 -25.36 -1.10
CA LEU A 189 -7.24 -26.69 -1.71
C LEU A 189 -7.25 -26.63 -3.23
N ALA A 190 -7.98 -25.69 -3.84
CA ALA A 190 -7.98 -25.48 -5.29
C ALA A 190 -6.57 -25.09 -5.78
N PHE A 191 -5.87 -24.19 -5.08
CA PHE A 191 -4.49 -23.82 -5.40
C PHE A 191 -3.55 -25.03 -5.27
N ALA A 192 -3.64 -25.79 -4.17
CA ALA A 192 -2.82 -26.99 -3.98
C ALA A 192 -3.07 -28.05 -5.06
N PHE A 193 -4.33 -28.27 -5.43
CA PHE A 193 -4.71 -29.17 -6.52
C PHE A 193 -4.12 -28.73 -7.86
N ALA A 194 -4.28 -27.45 -8.21
CA ALA A 194 -3.69 -26.86 -9.41
C ALA A 194 -2.17 -27.05 -9.43
N SER A 195 -1.50 -26.82 -8.29
CA SER A 195 -0.05 -27.00 -8.19
C SER A 195 0.39 -28.44 -8.47
N ILE A 196 -0.38 -29.46 -8.05
CA ILE A 196 -0.08 -30.86 -8.34
C ILE A 196 -0.21 -31.14 -9.84
N ILE A 197 -1.20 -30.54 -10.51
CA ILE A 197 -1.46 -30.76 -11.94
C ILE A 197 -0.37 -30.09 -12.78
N PHE A 198 -0.18 -28.78 -12.64
CA PHE A 198 0.73 -28.01 -13.50
C PHE A 198 2.20 -28.41 -13.30
N ARG A 199 2.60 -28.78 -12.08
CA ARG A 199 3.96 -29.33 -11.84
C ARG A 199 4.24 -30.66 -12.55
N LYS A 200 3.23 -31.38 -13.06
CA LYS A 200 3.43 -32.56 -13.93
C LYS A 200 3.59 -32.20 -15.39
N LEU A 201 3.24 -30.99 -15.80
CA LEU A 201 3.21 -30.55 -17.19
C LEU A 201 4.46 -29.74 -17.56
N LEU A 202 5.62 -30.03 -16.94
CA LEU A 202 6.86 -29.25 -17.10
C LEU A 202 7.32 -29.03 -18.56
N ASN A 203 6.96 -29.94 -19.48
CA ASN A 203 7.27 -29.77 -20.90
C ASN A 203 6.41 -28.68 -21.55
N ILE A 204 5.15 -28.53 -21.13
CA ILE A 204 4.25 -27.46 -21.58
C ILE A 204 4.75 -26.13 -21.03
N GLU A 205 5.14 -26.08 -19.75
CA GLU A 205 5.74 -24.89 -19.13
C GLU A 205 6.96 -24.39 -19.88
N ASP A 206 7.86 -25.31 -20.27
CA ASP A 206 9.04 -24.97 -21.05
C ASP A 206 8.66 -24.39 -22.44
N ASN A 207 7.58 -24.89 -23.05
CA ASN A 207 7.07 -24.37 -24.32
C ASN A 207 6.43 -22.98 -24.18
N ILE A 208 5.63 -22.74 -23.14
CA ILE A 208 5.04 -21.42 -22.85
C ILE A 208 6.16 -20.41 -22.59
N ALA A 209 7.15 -20.77 -21.78
CA ALA A 209 8.32 -19.96 -21.53
C ALA A 209 9.05 -19.63 -22.84
N PHE A 210 9.27 -20.63 -23.71
CA PHE A 210 9.89 -20.42 -25.02
C PHE A 210 9.11 -19.43 -25.89
N LEU A 211 7.77 -19.54 -25.93
CA LEU A 211 6.91 -18.62 -26.70
C LEU A 211 7.03 -17.18 -26.18
N LEU A 212 6.87 -16.96 -24.87
CA LEU A 212 6.99 -15.64 -24.25
C LEU A 212 8.38 -15.02 -24.47
N GLN A 213 9.43 -15.82 -24.32
CA GLN A 213 10.81 -15.38 -24.55
C GLN A 213 11.07 -15.05 -26.02
N THR A 214 10.43 -15.77 -26.94
CA THR A 214 10.50 -15.49 -28.38
C THR A 214 9.83 -14.16 -28.70
N LEU A 215 8.67 -13.86 -28.11
CA LEU A 215 8.01 -12.55 -28.24
C LEU A 215 8.91 -11.41 -27.70
N ILE A 216 9.48 -11.59 -26.52
CA ILE A 216 10.42 -10.63 -25.92
C ILE A 216 11.64 -10.41 -26.81
N LYS A 217 12.16 -11.47 -27.44
CA LYS A 217 13.24 -11.39 -28.42
C LYS A 217 12.88 -10.52 -29.63
N PHE A 218 11.64 -10.57 -30.11
CA PHE A 218 11.21 -9.68 -31.19
C PHE A 218 11.01 -8.23 -30.76
N LEU A 219 10.62 -7.99 -29.49
CA LEU A 219 10.36 -6.65 -28.97
C LEU A 219 11.62 -5.91 -28.48
N LEU A 220 12.69 -6.62 -28.09
CA LEU A 220 13.92 -6.00 -27.58
C LEU A 220 14.57 -4.99 -28.56
N PRO A 221 14.69 -5.26 -29.87
CA PRO A 221 15.20 -4.25 -30.80
C PRO A 221 14.32 -3.00 -30.88
N VAL A 222 12.99 -3.15 -30.84
CA VAL A 222 12.05 -2.02 -30.85
C VAL A 222 12.27 -1.15 -29.61
N LEU A 223 12.34 -1.78 -28.43
CA LEU A 223 12.64 -1.09 -27.17
C LEU A 223 13.99 -0.37 -27.21
N SER A 224 15.00 -1.01 -27.81
CA SER A 224 16.33 -0.45 -27.96
C SER A 224 16.34 0.78 -28.90
N VAL A 225 15.55 0.76 -29.98
CA VAL A 225 15.37 1.94 -30.87
C VAL A 225 14.71 3.08 -30.11
N ILE A 226 13.64 2.81 -29.36
CA ILE A 226 12.95 3.83 -28.54
C ILE A 226 13.91 4.43 -27.52
N SER A 227 14.68 3.58 -26.83
CA SER A 227 15.70 3.99 -25.88
C SER A 227 16.73 4.92 -26.53
N LEU A 228 17.36 4.48 -27.61
CA LEU A 228 18.39 5.27 -28.29
C LEU A 228 17.82 6.57 -28.87
N GLY A 229 16.63 6.53 -29.46
CA GLY A 229 15.93 7.71 -29.98
C GLY A 229 15.64 8.73 -28.89
N PHE A 230 15.17 8.28 -27.72
CA PHE A 230 14.94 9.15 -26.58
C PHE A 230 16.25 9.79 -26.08
N LEU A 231 17.36 9.04 -25.94
CA LEU A 231 18.65 9.64 -25.56
C LEU A 231 19.17 10.62 -26.62
N ALA A 232 18.96 10.32 -27.90
CA ALA A 232 19.42 11.16 -29.00
C ALA A 232 18.66 12.50 -29.07
N THR A 233 17.42 12.57 -28.59
CA THR A 233 16.65 13.83 -28.58
C THR A 233 16.98 14.74 -27.39
N LEU A 234 17.44 14.18 -26.26
CA LEU A 234 17.72 14.94 -25.02
C LEU A 234 18.70 16.12 -25.21
N PRO A 235 19.81 16.01 -25.97
CA PRO A 235 20.70 17.16 -26.20
C PRO A 235 20.03 18.33 -26.91
N PHE A 236 18.96 18.09 -27.67
CA PHE A 236 18.23 19.11 -28.42
C PHE A 236 17.02 19.66 -27.65
N THR A 237 16.32 18.81 -26.88
CA THR A 237 15.13 19.20 -26.13
C THR A 237 15.42 19.73 -24.74
N GLY A 238 16.58 19.37 -24.16
CA GLY A 238 16.96 19.66 -22.79
C GLY A 238 16.28 18.74 -21.77
N LEU A 239 16.85 18.68 -20.57
CA LEU A 239 16.32 17.85 -19.48
C LEU A 239 15.10 18.46 -18.79
N ASN A 240 14.90 19.78 -18.87
CA ASN A 240 13.83 20.47 -18.14
C ASN A 240 12.42 19.95 -18.49
N LYS A 241 12.16 19.72 -19.79
CA LYS A 241 10.88 19.18 -20.28
C LYS A 241 10.55 17.79 -19.72
N LEU A 242 11.58 16.99 -19.41
CA LEU A 242 11.40 15.68 -18.80
C LEU A 242 10.87 15.80 -17.35
N TRP A 243 11.21 16.88 -16.68
CA TRP A 243 10.90 17.08 -15.26
C TRP A 243 9.61 17.87 -15.02
N GLU A 244 9.20 18.71 -15.98
CA GLU A 244 7.93 19.46 -15.97
C GLU A 244 6.71 18.56 -15.78
N THR A 245 6.75 17.32 -16.30
CA THR A 245 5.63 16.35 -16.19
C THR A 245 5.52 15.67 -14.82
N GLY A 246 6.45 15.94 -13.88
CA GLY A 246 6.47 15.32 -12.56
C GLY A 246 6.92 13.84 -12.55
N SER A 247 6.87 13.14 -13.69
CA SER A 247 7.03 11.67 -13.82
C SER A 247 8.27 11.22 -14.58
N GLY A 248 9.14 12.14 -15.00
CA GLY A 248 10.32 11.84 -15.80
C GLY A 248 11.22 10.72 -15.28
N SER A 249 11.53 10.70 -13.98
CA SER A 249 12.44 9.71 -13.38
C SER A 249 11.82 8.33 -13.42
N LEU A 250 10.50 8.25 -13.17
CA LEU A 250 9.76 6.99 -13.18
C LEU A 250 9.75 6.37 -14.58
N LEU A 251 9.48 7.17 -15.62
CA LEU A 251 9.47 6.69 -17.01
C LEU A 251 10.86 6.20 -17.45
N VAL A 252 11.91 6.95 -17.12
CA VAL A 252 13.29 6.56 -17.43
C VAL A 252 13.68 5.27 -16.70
N MET A 253 13.33 5.13 -15.42
CA MET A 253 13.57 3.89 -14.67
C MET A 253 12.78 2.70 -15.25
N TRP A 254 11.53 2.89 -15.69
CA TRP A 254 10.75 1.84 -16.36
C TRP A 254 11.40 1.39 -17.68
N LEU A 255 11.90 2.33 -18.47
CA LEU A 255 12.66 2.02 -19.68
C LEU A 255 13.89 1.16 -19.34
N GLN A 256 14.61 1.47 -18.26
CA GLN A 256 15.73 0.65 -17.78
C GLN A 256 15.29 -0.74 -17.30
N VAL A 257 14.23 -0.83 -16.49
CA VAL A 257 13.67 -2.10 -16.01
C VAL A 257 13.32 -3.01 -17.19
N LEU A 258 12.56 -2.49 -18.16
CA LEU A 258 12.13 -3.24 -19.34
C LEU A 258 13.32 -3.68 -20.19
N THR A 259 14.30 -2.79 -20.39
CA THR A 259 15.50 -3.11 -21.18
C THR A 259 16.31 -4.19 -20.51
N LEU A 260 16.57 -4.09 -19.21
CA LEU A 260 17.29 -5.10 -18.43
C LEU A 260 16.53 -6.44 -18.40
N PHE A 261 15.21 -6.41 -18.20
CA PHE A 261 14.38 -7.61 -18.22
C PHE A 261 14.43 -8.31 -19.59
N PHE A 262 14.30 -7.57 -20.69
CA PHE A 262 14.34 -8.13 -22.04
C PHE A 262 15.74 -8.65 -22.39
N VAL A 263 16.79 -7.91 -22.04
CA VAL A 263 18.18 -8.33 -22.24
C VAL A 263 18.47 -9.64 -21.51
N ASN A 264 18.11 -9.72 -20.23
CA ASN A 264 18.29 -10.94 -19.43
C ASN A 264 17.46 -12.11 -19.95
N THR A 265 16.33 -11.82 -20.58
CA THR A 265 15.47 -12.84 -21.18
C THR A 265 16.04 -13.42 -22.46
N VAL A 266 16.59 -12.56 -23.31
CA VAL A 266 17.15 -12.96 -24.61
C VAL A 266 18.54 -13.57 -24.47
N TYR A 267 19.37 -13.02 -23.59
CA TYR A 267 20.76 -13.42 -23.37
C TYR A 267 20.89 -14.29 -22.11
N LYS A 268 20.15 -15.40 -22.10
CA LYS A 268 19.98 -16.29 -20.94
C LYS A 268 20.98 -17.46 -20.83
N ASP A 269 21.71 -17.76 -21.90
CA ASP A 269 22.62 -18.91 -21.99
C ASP A 269 24.06 -18.48 -22.20
N ASP A 270 25.01 -19.27 -21.66
CA ASP A 270 26.46 -19.18 -21.93
C ASP A 270 26.82 -19.63 -23.36
N SER A 271 25.87 -19.57 -24.29
CA SER A 271 26.07 -20.02 -25.66
C SER A 271 26.82 -18.95 -26.45
N SER A 272 27.86 -19.38 -27.17
CA SER A 272 28.60 -18.56 -28.15
C SER A 272 27.76 -18.12 -29.36
N VAL A 273 26.46 -18.50 -29.39
CA VAL A 273 25.55 -18.24 -30.50
C VAL A 273 24.84 -16.91 -30.29
N ARG A 274 25.06 -15.98 -31.23
CA ARG A 274 24.43 -14.65 -31.20
C ARG A 274 22.93 -14.78 -31.50
N PRO A 275 22.02 -14.22 -30.66
CA PRO A 275 20.58 -14.31 -30.88
C PRO A 275 20.09 -13.54 -32.12
N TYR A 276 20.86 -12.54 -32.56
CA TYR A 276 20.52 -11.62 -33.65
C TYR A 276 21.64 -11.52 -34.69
N HIS A 277 21.27 -11.07 -35.89
CA HIS A 277 22.22 -10.63 -36.90
C HIS A 277 22.98 -9.37 -36.42
N LEU A 278 24.14 -9.10 -37.02
CA LEU A 278 25.11 -8.12 -36.53
C LEU A 278 24.53 -6.73 -36.26
N LEU A 279 23.67 -6.21 -37.14
CA LEU A 279 23.07 -4.87 -37.02
C LEU A 279 22.19 -4.75 -35.76
N LEU A 280 21.24 -5.66 -35.58
CA LEU A 280 20.36 -5.68 -34.40
C LEU A 280 21.15 -5.96 -33.12
N HIS A 281 22.17 -6.82 -33.19
CA HIS A 281 23.06 -7.05 -32.05
C HIS A 281 23.78 -5.77 -31.62
N ARG A 282 24.34 -5.00 -32.58
CA ARG A 282 25.02 -3.73 -32.29
C ARG A 282 24.05 -2.69 -31.72
N LEU A 283 22.83 -2.63 -32.24
CA LEU A 283 21.79 -1.75 -31.73
C LEU A 283 21.49 -2.03 -30.25
N VAL A 284 21.22 -3.29 -29.90
CA VAL A 284 20.99 -3.70 -28.50
C VAL A 284 22.22 -3.47 -27.63
N PHE A 285 23.40 -3.80 -28.14
CA PHE A 285 24.67 -3.59 -27.43
C PHE A 285 24.90 -2.12 -27.04
N ILE A 286 24.66 -1.19 -27.98
CA ILE A 286 24.79 0.25 -27.72
C ILE A 286 23.73 0.70 -26.70
N SER A 287 22.49 0.24 -26.84
CA SER A 287 21.42 0.54 -25.88
C SER A 287 21.78 0.09 -24.46
N VAL A 288 22.32 -1.12 -24.29
CA VAL A 288 22.79 -1.63 -23.00
C VAL A 288 23.96 -0.82 -22.46
N ALA A 289 24.94 -0.48 -23.31
CA ALA A 289 26.10 0.32 -22.92
C ALA A 289 25.71 1.73 -22.42
N LEU A 290 24.59 2.26 -22.89
CA LEU A 290 24.08 3.58 -22.51
C LEU A 290 23.12 3.54 -21.30
N LEU A 291 22.78 2.37 -20.75
CA LEU A 291 21.92 2.27 -19.57
C LEU A 291 22.41 3.10 -18.37
N PRO A 292 23.72 3.21 -18.07
CA PRO A 292 24.20 4.08 -16.99
C PRO A 292 23.84 5.56 -17.16
N VAL A 293 23.69 6.04 -18.40
CA VAL A 293 23.27 7.43 -18.66
C VAL A 293 21.86 7.67 -18.11
N TYR A 294 20.94 6.71 -18.28
CA TYR A 294 19.61 6.78 -17.68
C TYR A 294 19.64 6.76 -16.16
N SER A 295 20.55 5.98 -15.56
CA SER A 295 20.74 6.00 -14.11
C SER A 295 21.21 7.38 -13.64
N VAL A 296 22.12 8.05 -14.35
CA VAL A 296 22.56 9.41 -14.01
C VAL A 296 21.42 10.41 -14.15
N ILE A 297 20.65 10.36 -15.24
CA ILE A 297 19.47 11.22 -15.46
C ILE A 297 18.45 11.03 -14.33
N SER A 298 18.13 9.78 -13.99
CA SER A 298 17.18 9.46 -12.92
C SER A 298 17.67 9.92 -11.55
N ALA A 299 18.97 9.75 -11.26
CA ALA A 299 19.60 10.21 -10.03
C ALA A 299 19.44 11.72 -9.87
N TYR A 300 19.71 12.47 -10.94
CA TYR A 300 19.57 13.93 -10.95
C TYR A 300 18.11 14.35 -10.68
N GLY A 301 17.14 13.72 -11.32
CA GLY A 301 15.72 14.01 -11.10
C GLY A 301 15.21 13.69 -9.69
N ILE A 302 15.74 12.62 -9.07
CA ILE A 302 15.45 12.26 -7.67
C ILE A 302 16.12 13.26 -6.73
N TYR A 303 17.40 13.57 -6.95
CA TYR A 303 18.17 14.51 -6.13
C TYR A 303 17.48 15.87 -6.01
N LEU A 304 17.05 16.46 -7.13
CA LEU A 304 16.33 17.75 -7.13
C LEU A 304 15.08 17.71 -6.24
N ARG A 305 14.31 16.62 -6.29
CA ARG A 305 13.09 16.46 -5.50
C ARG A 305 13.38 16.26 -4.02
N VAL A 306 14.44 15.53 -3.69
CA VAL A 306 14.88 15.31 -2.30
C VAL A 306 15.41 16.60 -1.70
N GLU A 307 16.16 17.41 -2.47
CA GLU A 307 16.64 18.71 -2.05
C GLU A 307 15.47 19.68 -1.78
N GLN A 308 14.49 19.72 -2.67
CA GLN A 308 13.33 20.63 -2.58
C GLN A 308 12.34 20.23 -1.47
N HIS A 309 12.01 18.94 -1.36
CA HIS A 309 10.89 18.45 -0.55
C HIS A 309 11.28 17.48 0.56
N GLY A 310 12.57 17.16 0.71
CA GLY A 310 13.03 16.13 1.65
C GLY A 310 12.72 14.71 1.19
N LEU A 311 13.06 13.75 2.05
CA LEU A 311 12.72 12.35 1.83
C LEU A 311 11.26 12.07 2.16
N THR A 312 10.60 11.37 1.26
CA THR A 312 9.30 10.72 1.47
C THR A 312 9.43 9.23 1.14
N VAL A 313 8.46 8.42 1.57
CA VAL A 313 8.42 6.98 1.34
C VAL A 313 8.56 6.65 -0.15
N ASP A 314 7.85 7.37 -1.03
CA ASP A 314 7.96 7.19 -2.49
C ASP A 314 9.36 7.52 -3.01
N ARG A 315 10.02 8.54 -2.47
CA ARG A 315 11.39 8.89 -2.85
C ARG A 315 12.39 7.87 -2.33
N CYS A 316 12.18 7.30 -1.14
CA CYS A 316 12.99 6.19 -0.63
C CYS A 316 12.88 4.96 -1.56
N TRP A 317 11.66 4.61 -1.99
CA TRP A 317 11.45 3.57 -3.00
C TRP A 317 12.13 3.91 -4.33
N GLY A 318 11.99 5.16 -4.80
CA GLY A 318 12.66 5.65 -6.00
C GLY A 318 14.18 5.51 -5.92
N ILE A 319 14.79 5.85 -4.77
CA ILE A 319 16.23 5.70 -4.53
C ILE A 319 16.63 4.23 -4.53
N LEU A 320 15.87 3.34 -3.88
CA LEU A 320 16.18 1.91 -3.85
C LEU A 320 16.11 1.30 -5.26
N ILE A 321 15.03 1.57 -6.00
CA ILE A 321 14.85 1.08 -7.37
C ILE A 321 15.96 1.62 -8.26
N TRP A 322 16.22 2.92 -8.20
CA TRP A 322 17.32 3.56 -8.91
C TRP A 322 18.66 2.89 -8.60
N PHE A 323 18.96 2.66 -7.31
CA PHE A 323 20.20 2.04 -6.87
C PHE A 323 20.37 0.63 -7.47
N LEU A 324 19.33 -0.20 -7.40
CA LEU A 324 19.32 -1.54 -8.00
C LEU A 324 19.57 -1.47 -9.52
N LEU A 325 18.87 -0.57 -10.22
CA LEU A 325 19.03 -0.38 -11.66
C LEU A 325 20.42 0.15 -12.03
N ALA A 326 20.98 1.05 -11.23
CA ALA A 326 22.33 1.56 -11.41
C ALA A 326 23.35 0.43 -11.25
N CYS A 327 23.25 -0.38 -10.20
CA CYS A 327 24.11 -1.54 -10.00
C CYS A 327 24.09 -2.49 -11.21
N PHE A 328 22.92 -2.81 -11.76
CA PHE A 328 22.81 -3.58 -13.01
C PHE A 328 23.49 -2.88 -14.19
N SER A 329 23.11 -1.62 -14.44
CA SER A 329 23.53 -0.85 -15.61
C SER A 329 25.05 -0.67 -15.66
N PHE A 330 25.64 -0.26 -14.53
CA PHE A 330 27.10 -0.08 -14.43
C PHE A 330 27.84 -1.41 -14.51
N SER A 331 27.33 -2.47 -13.87
CA SER A 331 27.97 -3.79 -13.97
C SER A 331 27.99 -4.31 -15.40
N TYR A 332 26.92 -4.08 -16.16
CA TYR A 332 26.84 -4.49 -17.57
C TYR A 332 27.79 -3.67 -18.43
N LEU A 333 27.89 -2.35 -18.20
CA LEU A 333 28.86 -1.51 -18.88
C LEU A 333 30.30 -1.97 -18.59
N VAL A 334 30.63 -2.30 -17.33
CA VAL A 334 31.95 -2.85 -16.98
C VAL A 334 32.20 -4.18 -17.70
N GLY A 335 31.21 -5.07 -17.78
CA GLY A 335 31.29 -6.31 -18.57
C GLY A 335 31.55 -6.05 -20.05
N ILE A 336 30.89 -5.04 -20.62
CA ILE A 336 31.07 -4.59 -22.01
C ILE A 336 32.47 -4.01 -22.24
N ILE A 337 32.97 -3.14 -21.35
CA ILE A 337 34.30 -2.52 -21.49
C ILE A 337 35.40 -3.58 -21.37
N THR A 338 35.27 -4.50 -20.41
CA THR A 338 36.30 -5.50 -20.11
C THR A 338 36.35 -6.65 -21.13
N LYS A 339 35.19 -7.12 -21.60
CA LYS A 339 35.09 -8.31 -22.46
C LYS A 339 34.57 -8.03 -23.87
N ARG A 340 34.23 -6.78 -24.20
CA ARG A 340 33.74 -6.34 -25.52
C ARG A 340 32.56 -7.19 -26.00
N ASP A 341 32.66 -7.82 -27.17
CA ASP A 341 31.61 -8.68 -27.73
C ASP A 341 31.36 -9.95 -26.90
N ASN A 342 32.24 -10.31 -25.95
CA ASN A 342 32.08 -11.43 -25.03
C ASN A 342 31.48 -11.01 -23.66
N TRP A 343 30.85 -9.85 -23.56
CA TRP A 343 30.20 -9.33 -22.34
C TRP A 343 29.13 -10.25 -21.73
N LEU A 344 28.68 -11.27 -22.46
CA LEU A 344 27.78 -12.32 -21.96
C LEU A 344 28.42 -13.21 -20.89
N GLU A 345 29.75 -13.41 -20.94
CA GLU A 345 30.50 -14.21 -19.95
C GLU A 345 30.39 -13.62 -18.52
N PRO A 346 30.66 -12.31 -18.28
CA PRO A 346 30.45 -11.71 -16.96
C PRO A 346 28.97 -11.51 -16.61
N LEU A 347 28.07 -11.40 -17.59
CA LEU A 347 26.63 -11.16 -17.39
C LEU A 347 25.99 -12.19 -16.46
N SER A 348 26.29 -13.47 -16.69
CA SER A 348 25.81 -14.61 -15.89
C SER A 348 26.14 -14.42 -14.41
N LYS A 349 27.40 -14.08 -14.09
CA LYS A 349 27.86 -13.85 -12.72
C LYS A 349 27.21 -12.62 -12.09
N ILE A 350 27.12 -11.53 -12.84
CA ILE A 350 26.49 -10.28 -12.39
C ILE A 350 25.03 -10.54 -12.01
N ASN A 351 24.28 -11.28 -12.83
CA ASN A 351 22.89 -11.59 -12.56
C ASN A 351 22.67 -12.44 -11.32
N ILE A 352 23.55 -13.42 -11.07
CA ILE A 352 23.48 -14.24 -9.85
C ILE A 352 23.68 -13.36 -8.61
N VAL A 353 24.69 -12.48 -8.63
CA VAL A 353 24.98 -11.55 -7.53
C VAL A 353 23.82 -10.57 -7.35
N MET A 354 23.35 -9.95 -8.43
CA MET A 354 22.24 -9.01 -8.36
C MET A 354 20.93 -9.68 -7.92
N GLY A 355 20.72 -10.97 -8.21
CA GLY A 355 19.60 -11.72 -7.67
C GLY A 355 19.63 -11.82 -6.14
N TRP A 356 20.81 -11.97 -5.53
CA TRP A 356 21.01 -11.88 -4.08
C TRP A 356 20.83 -10.46 -3.56
N VAL A 357 21.39 -9.45 -4.25
CA VAL A 357 21.20 -8.04 -3.87
C VAL A 357 19.72 -7.70 -3.81
N VAL A 358 18.93 -8.07 -4.83
CA VAL A 358 17.47 -7.86 -4.84
C VAL A 358 16.80 -8.59 -3.67
N LEU A 359 17.14 -9.88 -3.43
CA LEU A 359 16.58 -10.64 -2.31
C LEU A 359 16.87 -9.94 -0.97
N VAL A 360 18.12 -9.57 -0.71
CA VAL A 360 18.53 -8.88 0.52
C VAL A 360 17.85 -7.52 0.63
N SER A 361 17.71 -6.76 -0.45
CA SER A 361 16.98 -5.49 -0.44
C SER A 361 15.51 -5.66 -0.06
N MET A 362 14.81 -6.66 -0.63
CA MET A 362 13.41 -6.92 -0.26
C MET A 362 13.25 -7.34 1.20
N LEU A 363 14.22 -8.08 1.76
CA LEU A 363 14.22 -8.42 3.19
C LEU A 363 14.54 -7.20 4.06
N ALA A 364 15.50 -6.38 3.66
CA ALA A 364 15.96 -5.22 4.41
C ALA A 364 14.87 -4.14 4.56
N VAL A 365 14.11 -3.85 3.50
CA VAL A 365 13.01 -2.85 3.54
C VAL A 365 11.91 -3.24 4.53
N ASN A 366 11.68 -4.54 4.71
CA ASN A 366 10.71 -5.05 5.68
C ASN A 366 11.29 -5.24 7.09
N SER A 367 12.46 -4.65 7.37
CA SER A 367 13.16 -4.78 8.64
C SER A 367 13.49 -3.41 9.23
N PRO A 368 13.88 -3.33 10.52
CA PRO A 368 14.38 -2.09 11.11
C PRO A 368 15.57 -1.46 10.38
N LEU A 369 16.32 -2.23 9.58
CA LEU A 369 17.52 -1.75 8.90
C LEU A 369 17.23 -0.71 7.82
N LEU A 370 16.11 -0.85 7.11
CA LEU A 370 15.75 0.03 5.98
C LEU A 370 14.28 0.43 6.06
N ASN A 371 13.88 0.95 7.21
CA ASN A 371 12.52 1.45 7.44
C ASN A 371 12.32 2.82 6.74
N PHE A 372 11.61 2.81 5.61
CA PHE A 372 11.34 4.02 4.83
C PHE A 372 10.42 5.01 5.53
N GLN A 373 9.49 4.54 6.36
CA GLN A 373 8.64 5.41 7.17
C GLN A 373 9.50 6.20 8.16
N SER A 374 10.40 5.52 8.88
CA SER A 374 11.31 6.17 9.84
C SER A 374 12.25 7.18 9.17
N LEU A 375 12.87 6.83 8.03
CA LEU A 375 13.73 7.75 7.28
C LEU A 375 12.96 9.00 6.80
N SER A 376 11.73 8.81 6.35
CA SER A 376 10.89 9.91 5.85
C SER A 376 10.39 10.79 7.00
N THR A 377 9.90 10.21 8.09
CA THR A 377 9.55 10.91 9.33
C THR A 377 10.70 11.80 9.79
N ASN A 378 11.90 11.23 9.96
CA ASN A 378 13.07 11.96 10.41
C ASN A 378 13.44 13.10 9.46
N SER A 379 13.36 12.87 8.14
CA SER A 379 13.63 13.91 7.15
C SER A 379 12.62 15.06 7.20
N GLN A 380 11.34 14.78 7.40
CA GLN A 380 10.31 15.83 7.44
C GLN A 380 10.37 16.63 8.75
N ILE A 381 10.56 15.96 9.89
CA ILE A 381 10.77 16.64 11.18
C ILE A 381 12.04 17.50 11.16
N ALA A 382 13.15 17.00 10.60
CA ALA A 382 14.38 17.79 10.49
C ALA A 382 14.20 19.05 9.62
N ARG A 383 13.28 19.04 8.63
CA ARG A 383 12.96 20.23 7.83
C ARG A 383 12.16 21.26 8.62
N LEU A 384 11.22 20.79 9.46
CA LEU A 384 10.47 21.64 10.39
C LEU A 384 11.41 22.27 11.43
N ASP A 385 12.24 21.45 12.09
CA ASP A 385 13.21 21.92 13.10
C ASP A 385 14.24 22.90 12.51
N ALA A 386 14.63 22.72 11.24
CA ALA A 386 15.52 23.63 10.54
C ALA A 386 14.85 24.89 9.96
N GLY A 387 13.53 25.07 10.18
CA GLY A 387 12.76 26.21 9.67
C GLY A 387 12.61 26.25 8.14
N LYS A 388 12.86 25.14 7.45
CA LYS A 388 12.67 25.04 5.98
C LYS A 388 11.19 25.01 5.59
N VAL A 389 10.33 24.61 6.52
CA VAL A 389 8.87 24.61 6.41
C VAL A 389 8.35 25.18 7.74
N THR A 390 7.38 26.08 7.68
CA THR A 390 6.74 26.62 8.89
C THR A 390 5.73 25.63 9.45
N ILE A 391 5.39 25.75 10.73
CA ILE A 391 4.48 24.82 11.40
C ILE A 391 3.06 24.87 10.81
N GLU A 392 2.66 26.01 10.24
CA GLU A 392 1.37 26.21 9.58
C GLU A 392 1.32 25.56 8.18
N LYS A 393 2.47 25.53 7.48
CA LYS A 393 2.59 24.92 6.13
C LYS A 393 3.09 23.47 6.17
N PHE A 394 3.20 22.89 7.37
CA PHE A 394 3.67 21.54 7.54
C PHE A 394 2.62 20.54 7.04
N ASP A 395 3.07 19.51 6.33
CA ASP A 395 2.18 18.52 5.75
C ASP A 395 1.85 17.42 6.77
N TYR A 396 0.85 17.71 7.60
CA TYR A 396 0.39 16.78 8.64
C TYR A 396 -0.34 15.55 8.06
N TYR A 397 -1.07 15.72 6.96
CA TYR A 397 -1.77 14.63 6.25
C TYR A 397 -0.80 13.54 5.78
N TYR A 398 0.40 13.93 5.34
CA TYR A 398 1.44 12.97 5.00
C TYR A 398 1.83 12.06 6.19
N PHE A 399 1.85 12.59 7.40
CA PHE A 399 2.17 11.83 8.61
C PHE A 399 1.08 10.81 8.95
N GLU A 400 -0.18 11.21 8.85
CA GLU A 400 -1.33 10.36 9.09
C GLU A 400 -1.41 9.18 8.12
N TYR A 401 -1.41 9.46 6.82
CA TYR A 401 -1.73 8.42 5.82
C TYR A 401 -0.52 7.63 5.31
N SER A 402 0.70 8.18 5.37
CA SER A 402 1.86 7.56 4.70
C SER A 402 2.90 6.99 5.65
N LEU A 403 3.04 7.54 6.86
CA LEU A 403 4.15 7.22 7.76
C LEU A 403 3.81 6.18 8.85
N GLY A 404 2.53 5.84 9.00
CA GLY A 404 2.07 4.83 9.96
C GLY A 404 2.56 5.14 11.37
N ARG A 405 2.99 4.11 12.11
CA ARG A 405 3.45 4.28 13.50
C ARG A 405 4.58 5.30 13.66
N GLN A 406 5.53 5.36 12.73
CA GLN A 406 6.65 6.32 12.84
C GLN A 406 6.15 7.76 12.72
N GLY A 407 5.14 8.00 11.87
CA GLY A 407 4.45 9.27 11.79
C GLY A 407 3.72 9.61 13.09
N TYR A 408 2.91 8.68 13.59
CA TYR A 408 2.17 8.82 14.83
C TYR A 408 3.07 9.22 16.01
N LEU A 409 4.15 8.48 16.25
CA LEU A 409 5.07 8.76 17.36
C LEU A 409 5.70 10.15 17.25
N ALA A 410 6.08 10.57 16.04
CA ALA A 410 6.64 11.90 15.81
C ALA A 410 5.60 13.00 16.04
N MET A 411 4.34 12.78 15.64
CA MET A 411 3.24 13.72 15.87
C MET A 411 2.88 13.84 17.34
N GLN A 412 2.90 12.75 18.12
CA GLN A 412 2.69 12.84 19.57
C GLN A 412 3.79 13.67 20.26
N LEU A 413 5.05 13.53 19.83
CA LEU A 413 6.14 14.37 20.33
C LEU A 413 6.00 15.84 19.90
N LEU A 414 5.56 16.09 18.66
CA LEU A 414 5.34 17.45 18.17
C LEU A 414 4.19 18.13 18.94
N LYS A 415 3.07 17.40 19.14
CA LYS A 415 1.91 17.86 19.90
C LYS A 415 2.29 18.38 21.28
N GLN A 416 3.12 17.63 22.02
CA GLN A 416 3.61 18.05 23.34
C GLN A 416 4.47 19.33 23.29
N LYS A 417 5.23 19.56 22.21
CA LYS A 417 6.06 20.76 22.07
C LYS A 417 5.23 22.01 21.75
N ILE A 418 4.12 21.86 21.04
CA ILE A 418 3.36 22.98 20.49
C ILE A 418 2.11 23.37 21.29
N GLU A 419 1.74 22.59 22.30
CA GLU A 419 0.52 22.71 23.11
C GLU A 419 0.13 24.15 23.48
N THR A 420 1.09 24.96 23.95
CA THR A 420 0.82 26.35 24.37
C THR A 420 1.14 27.40 23.30
N SER A 421 1.91 27.05 22.28
CA SER A 421 2.42 28.02 21.30
C SER A 421 1.61 28.05 20.01
N HIS A 422 1.01 26.93 19.62
CA HIS A 422 0.29 26.76 18.36
C HIS A 422 -0.97 25.90 18.58
N PRO A 423 -2.03 26.48 19.19
CA PRO A 423 -3.23 25.73 19.61
C PRO A 423 -4.03 25.15 18.43
N GLU A 424 -4.03 25.81 17.27
CA GLU A 424 -4.65 25.28 16.05
C GLU A 424 -3.96 23.99 15.59
N GLN A 425 -2.64 24.00 15.47
CA GLN A 425 -1.87 22.82 15.04
C GLN A 425 -1.91 21.70 16.09
N TYR A 426 -2.03 22.05 17.38
CA TYR A 426 -2.31 21.07 18.43
C TYR A 426 -3.65 20.35 18.18
N ALA A 427 -4.72 21.09 17.87
CA ALA A 427 -6.04 20.53 17.59
C ALA A 427 -6.03 19.65 16.33
N ILE A 428 -5.31 20.09 15.29
CA ILE A 428 -5.09 19.31 14.07
C ILE A 428 -4.49 17.94 14.42
N ILE A 429 -3.40 17.89 15.20
CA ILE A 429 -2.76 16.62 15.58
C ILE A 429 -3.62 15.79 16.55
N ASP A 430 -4.44 16.43 17.39
CA ASP A 430 -5.32 15.71 18.32
C ASP A 430 -6.47 14.97 17.62
N ARG A 431 -7.02 15.60 16.58
CA ARG A 431 -8.04 15.00 15.70
C ARG A 431 -7.46 13.98 14.74
N MET A 432 -6.15 14.00 14.51
CA MET A 432 -5.45 13.02 13.68
C MET A 432 -5.30 11.67 14.36
N TYR A 433 -5.13 10.63 13.53
CA TYR A 433 -4.90 9.25 13.96
C TYR A 433 -6.06 8.66 14.71
N VAL A 434 -7.15 8.42 13.98
CA VAL A 434 -8.25 7.60 14.43
C VAL A 434 -8.37 6.38 13.53
N ASN A 435 -8.28 5.19 14.11
CA ASN A 435 -8.62 3.98 13.37
C ASN A 435 -10.14 3.81 13.40
N ASN A 436 -10.82 4.20 12.32
CA ASN A 436 -12.28 4.09 12.23
C ASN A 436 -12.80 2.66 12.40
N GLU A 437 -12.04 1.62 12.02
CA GLU A 437 -12.43 0.23 12.31
C GLU A 437 -12.45 -0.07 13.81
N TYR A 438 -11.55 0.54 14.58
CA TYR A 438 -11.51 0.39 16.04
C TYR A 438 -12.49 1.34 16.74
N ALA A 439 -12.58 2.59 16.29
CA ALA A 439 -13.45 3.61 16.89
C ALA A 439 -14.94 3.20 16.86
N LEU A 440 -15.37 2.48 15.83
CA LEU A 440 -16.73 1.96 15.71
C LEU A 440 -17.06 0.84 16.71
N THR A 441 -16.06 0.27 17.39
CA THR A 441 -16.27 -0.74 18.43
C THR A 441 -16.39 -0.15 19.84
N LEU A 442 -16.09 1.13 19.99
CA LEU A 442 -16.18 1.83 21.27
C LEU A 442 -17.59 2.38 21.46
N GLU A 443 -18.25 1.97 22.56
CA GLU A 443 -19.44 2.67 23.03
C GLU A 443 -19.02 4.05 23.55
N HIS A 444 -19.47 5.09 22.88
CA HIS A 444 -19.35 6.45 23.39
C HIS A 444 -20.56 6.79 24.24
N THR A 445 -20.33 7.49 25.35
CA THR A 445 -21.41 8.01 26.18
C THR A 445 -21.72 9.45 25.81
N VAL A 446 -22.92 9.91 26.17
CA VAL A 446 -23.29 11.33 26.05
C VAL A 446 -22.34 12.21 26.87
N ASP A 447 -21.81 11.71 28.00
CA ASP A 447 -20.85 12.43 28.82
C ASP A 447 -19.50 12.62 28.10
N ASP A 448 -18.99 11.60 27.40
CA ASP A 448 -17.77 11.72 26.58
C ASP A 448 -17.93 12.75 25.46
N PHE A 449 -19.14 12.79 24.87
CA PHE A 449 -19.50 13.74 23.83
C PHE A 449 -19.55 15.18 24.37
N ILE A 450 -20.13 15.37 25.55
CA ILE A 450 -20.16 16.66 26.24
C ILE A 450 -18.74 17.12 26.56
N GLU A 451 -17.86 16.25 27.06
CA GLU A 451 -16.49 16.63 27.44
C GLU A 451 -15.64 17.10 26.24
N ARG A 452 -15.94 16.59 25.04
CA ARG A 452 -15.28 16.99 23.78
C ARG A 452 -15.94 18.18 23.08
N SER A 453 -17.13 18.56 23.53
CA SER A 453 -17.91 19.66 22.94
C SER A 453 -17.59 20.99 23.60
N VAL A 454 -17.73 22.07 22.84
CA VAL A 454 -17.60 23.44 23.32
C VAL A 454 -18.98 24.06 23.39
N PHE A 455 -19.30 24.72 24.50
CA PHE A 455 -20.62 25.31 24.73
C PHE A 455 -20.50 26.82 24.92
N TRP A 456 -21.29 27.58 24.17
CA TRP A 456 -21.36 29.03 24.27
C TRP A 456 -22.83 29.49 24.36
N PRO A 457 -23.19 30.39 25.28
CA PRO A 457 -22.35 31.04 26.30
C PRO A 457 -22.01 30.12 27.48
N SER A 458 -22.85 29.13 27.76
CA SER A 458 -22.60 28.09 28.77
C SER A 458 -23.42 26.84 28.48
N GLN A 459 -22.94 25.68 28.90
CA GLN A 459 -23.64 24.40 28.74
C GLN A 459 -25.05 24.41 29.35
N THR A 460 -25.23 25.10 30.49
CA THR A 460 -26.53 25.18 31.21
C THR A 460 -27.64 25.87 30.43
N LEU A 461 -27.30 26.63 29.39
CA LEU A 461 -28.25 27.32 28.52
C LEU A 461 -28.67 26.48 27.31
N ILE A 462 -27.98 25.37 27.06
CA ILE A 462 -28.26 24.45 25.96
C ILE A 462 -29.16 23.32 26.47
N PRO A 463 -30.30 23.02 25.82
CA PRO A 463 -31.18 21.94 26.22
C PRO A 463 -30.48 20.57 26.16
N GLN A 464 -30.59 19.78 27.23
CA GLN A 464 -29.95 18.46 27.32
C GLN A 464 -30.48 17.50 26.25
N ASP A 465 -31.78 17.58 25.96
CA ASP A 465 -32.45 16.80 24.92
C ASP A 465 -31.95 17.12 23.50
N LEU A 466 -31.49 18.36 23.25
CA LEU A 466 -30.82 18.70 21.99
C LEU A 466 -29.46 17.98 21.89
N ILE A 467 -28.66 18.01 22.96
CA ILE A 467 -27.35 17.34 23.00
C ILE A 467 -27.50 15.84 22.74
N GLU A 468 -28.48 15.21 23.38
CA GLU A 468 -28.79 13.78 23.20
C GLU A 468 -29.25 13.46 21.77
N VAL A 469 -30.08 14.31 21.15
CA VAL A 469 -30.50 14.11 19.75
C VAL A 469 -29.33 14.26 18.80
N VAL A 470 -28.50 15.30 18.95
CA VAL A 470 -27.31 15.51 18.12
C VAL A 470 -26.34 14.33 18.26
N PHE A 471 -26.09 13.89 19.48
CA PHE A 471 -25.30 12.70 19.75
C PHE A 471 -25.90 11.48 19.02
N SER A 472 -27.22 11.27 19.10
CA SER A 472 -27.86 10.14 18.45
C SER A 472 -27.82 10.21 16.92
N GLU A 473 -28.03 11.40 16.32
CA GLU A 473 -27.98 11.57 14.85
C GLU A 473 -26.55 11.36 14.34
N GLN A 474 -25.54 11.90 15.01
CA GLN A 474 -24.14 11.70 14.63
C GLN A 474 -23.69 10.25 14.85
N HIS A 475 -24.19 9.59 15.90
CA HIS A 475 -23.91 8.18 16.16
C HIS A 475 -24.59 7.24 15.15
N PHE A 476 -25.72 7.62 14.56
CA PHE A 476 -26.49 6.76 13.65
C PHE A 476 -26.16 6.97 12.16
N TYR A 477 -25.70 8.15 11.76
CA TYR A 477 -25.60 8.50 10.34
C TYR A 477 -24.29 8.11 9.64
N GLU A 478 -23.14 7.98 10.30
CA GLU A 478 -21.90 7.65 9.57
C GLU A 478 -20.74 7.10 10.40
N ARG A 479 -19.81 6.46 9.68
CA ARG A 479 -18.61 5.74 10.13
C ARG A 479 -17.51 6.65 10.72
N ASN A 480 -17.87 7.76 11.34
CA ASN A 480 -16.93 8.80 11.75
C ASN A 480 -16.72 8.75 13.26
N SER A 481 -15.47 8.81 13.69
CA SER A 481 -15.18 8.82 15.12
C SER A 481 -15.44 10.19 15.73
N LEU A 482 -16.08 10.23 16.90
CA LEU A 482 -16.20 11.46 17.72
C LEU A 482 -14.87 12.16 17.99
N LYS A 483 -13.75 11.44 17.85
CA LYS A 483 -12.40 11.97 18.06
C LYS A 483 -11.89 12.81 16.87
N GLU A 484 -12.37 12.56 15.65
CA GLU A 484 -11.99 13.32 14.46
C GLU A 484 -12.67 14.71 14.41
N HIS A 485 -13.70 14.90 15.23
CA HIS A 485 -14.59 16.06 15.21
C HIS A 485 -14.51 16.87 16.51
N THR A 486 -14.87 18.14 16.41
CA THR A 486 -15.15 19.01 17.55
C THR A 486 -16.47 19.70 17.32
N TYR A 487 -17.38 19.55 18.28
CA TYR A 487 -18.72 20.10 18.19
C TYR A 487 -18.83 21.38 19.02
N TYR A 488 -19.43 22.41 18.44
CA TYR A 488 -19.69 23.68 19.10
C TYR A 488 -21.19 23.89 19.19
N PHE A 489 -21.71 23.96 20.42
CA PHE A 489 -23.11 24.28 20.71
C PHE A 489 -23.23 25.76 21.05
N ILE A 490 -23.89 26.50 20.18
CA ILE A 490 -24.04 27.95 20.28
C ILE A 490 -25.51 28.28 20.48
N GLY A 491 -25.83 28.88 21.64
CA GLY A 491 -27.13 29.50 21.90
C GLY A 491 -27.05 31.00 21.69
N MET A 492 -27.70 31.52 20.65
CA MET A 492 -27.70 32.95 20.34
C MET A 492 -29.08 33.37 19.84
N ASP A 493 -29.51 34.60 20.12
CA ASP A 493 -30.75 35.15 19.56
C ASP A 493 -30.50 35.62 18.11
N LEU A 494 -30.85 34.79 17.11
CA LEU A 494 -30.58 35.07 15.70
C LEU A 494 -31.61 36.03 15.10
N ASN A 495 -32.84 36.04 15.62
CA ASN A 495 -33.97 36.76 15.07
C ASN A 495 -34.33 38.06 15.85
N LYS A 496 -33.60 38.34 16.95
CA LYS A 496 -33.74 39.47 17.87
C LYS A 496 -35.03 39.44 18.70
N ASP A 497 -35.61 38.27 18.98
CA ASP A 497 -36.84 38.08 19.77
C ASP A 497 -36.61 37.82 21.27
N LYS A 498 -35.35 37.82 21.71
CA LYS A 498 -34.87 37.51 23.07
C LYS A 498 -35.02 36.04 23.48
N VAL A 499 -35.28 35.14 22.55
CA VAL A 499 -35.24 33.70 22.74
C VAL A 499 -33.94 33.17 22.13
N LEU A 500 -33.36 32.14 22.74
CA LEU A 500 -32.16 31.52 22.19
C LEU A 500 -32.53 30.60 21.04
N ASP A 501 -31.90 30.84 19.90
CA ASP A 501 -31.83 29.93 18.76
C ASP A 501 -30.56 29.08 18.90
N PHE A 502 -30.63 27.81 18.53
CA PHE A 502 -29.53 26.85 18.72
C PHE A 502 -28.85 26.51 17.41
N ILE A 503 -27.53 26.69 17.37
CA ILE A 503 -26.67 26.27 16.26
C ILE A 503 -25.70 25.22 16.79
N VAL A 504 -25.51 24.16 16.00
CA VAL A 504 -24.46 23.18 16.24
C VAL A 504 -23.49 23.23 15.06
N VAL A 505 -22.24 23.55 15.35
CA VAL A 505 -21.15 23.51 14.37
C VAL A 505 -20.37 22.22 14.58
N ASP A 506 -20.12 21.52 13.49
CA ASP A 506 -19.26 20.34 13.42
C ASP A 506 -17.99 20.72 12.65
N GLU A 507 -16.84 20.60 13.32
CA GLU A 507 -15.52 20.94 12.79
C GLU A 507 -14.61 19.72 12.79
N ASN A 508 -14.02 19.41 11.63
CA ASN A 508 -12.91 18.46 11.52
C ASN A 508 -11.73 19.11 10.76
N ASN A 509 -10.70 18.32 10.43
CA ASN A 509 -9.51 18.84 9.75
C ASN A 509 -9.75 19.23 8.27
N GLU A 510 -10.83 18.77 7.65
CA GLU A 510 -11.16 18.96 6.23
C GLU A 510 -12.23 20.01 5.99
N ASN A 511 -13.27 20.07 6.83
CA ASN A 511 -14.43 20.94 6.65
C ASN A 511 -15.04 21.43 7.97
N ILE A 512 -15.87 22.47 7.83
CA ILE A 512 -16.73 23.00 8.88
C ILE A 512 -18.15 22.94 8.35
N ALA A 513 -19.05 22.29 9.10
CA ALA A 513 -20.46 22.25 8.82
C ALA A 513 -21.23 22.90 9.96
N ALA A 514 -22.31 23.62 9.66
CA ALA A 514 -23.16 24.24 10.68
C ALA A 514 -24.62 23.87 10.45
N TYR A 515 -25.33 23.60 11.54
CA TYR A 515 -26.72 23.20 11.53
C TYR A 515 -27.52 24.04 12.50
N PHE A 516 -28.60 24.63 12.01
CA PHE A 516 -29.58 25.31 12.82
C PHE A 516 -30.63 24.33 13.34
N TRP A 517 -30.86 24.31 14.65
CA TRP A 517 -31.73 23.35 15.33
C TRP A 517 -33.00 24.02 15.84
N LEU A 518 -34.14 23.44 15.47
CA LEU A 518 -35.48 23.91 15.82
C LEU A 518 -36.24 22.82 16.56
N PHE A 519 -36.95 23.20 17.62
CA PHE A 519 -37.90 22.31 18.28
C PHE A 519 -39.30 22.51 17.68
N ASP A 520 -39.74 21.56 16.86
CA ASP A 520 -41.02 21.62 16.16
C ASP A 520 -41.84 20.34 16.39
N MET A 521 -43.11 20.49 16.77
CA MET A 521 -44.04 19.38 17.07
C MET A 521 -43.48 18.32 18.04
N GLY A 522 -42.75 18.75 19.08
CA GLY A 522 -42.19 17.85 20.08
C GLY A 522 -40.96 17.06 19.63
N LYS A 523 -40.32 17.44 18.51
CA LYS A 523 -39.07 16.86 18.03
C LYS A 523 -38.09 17.94 17.59
N TRP A 524 -36.81 17.71 17.84
CA TRP A 524 -35.73 18.49 17.27
C TRP A 524 -35.59 18.20 15.76
N ARG A 525 -35.34 19.25 14.97
CA ARG A 525 -35.05 19.16 13.53
C ARG A 525 -33.91 20.10 13.18
N SER A 526 -32.94 19.57 12.44
CA SER A 526 -31.81 20.34 11.93
C SER A 526 -32.07 20.89 10.53
N LYS A 527 -31.46 22.04 10.23
CA LYS A 527 -31.36 22.62 8.88
C LYS A 527 -29.92 23.05 8.64
N TYR A 528 -29.32 22.55 7.57
CA TYR A 528 -27.97 22.95 7.17
C TYR A 528 -27.90 24.46 6.93
N MET A 529 -26.85 25.08 7.45
CA MET A 529 -26.49 26.48 7.23
C MET A 529 -25.39 26.53 6.18
N ASP A 530 -25.48 27.46 5.23
CA ASP A 530 -24.40 27.66 4.28
C ASP A 530 -23.16 28.23 4.99
N VAL A 531 -21.99 27.69 4.69
CA VAL A 531 -20.74 28.04 5.37
C VAL A 531 -19.76 28.61 4.36
N GLU A 532 -19.47 29.90 4.48
CA GLU A 532 -18.40 30.57 3.75
C GLU A 532 -17.15 30.65 4.62
N ASN A 533 -16.07 29.99 4.20
CA ASN A 533 -14.78 30.01 4.91
C ASN A 533 -13.64 30.39 3.96
N PRO A 534 -13.59 31.65 3.50
CA PRO A 534 -12.60 32.09 2.50
C PRO A 534 -11.16 32.09 3.03
N GLU A 535 -10.98 32.19 4.34
CA GLU A 535 -9.66 32.17 4.99
C GLU A 535 -9.20 30.76 5.41
N GLU A 536 -9.96 29.72 5.09
CA GLU A 536 -9.69 28.32 5.45
C GLU A 536 -9.40 28.13 6.96
N ILE A 537 -10.14 28.83 7.83
CA ILE A 537 -10.01 28.69 9.28
C ILE A 537 -10.34 27.24 9.67
N ARG A 538 -9.50 26.60 10.49
CA ARG A 538 -9.69 25.19 10.93
C ARG A 538 -9.81 25.02 12.45
N TYR A 539 -9.87 26.13 13.18
CA TYR A 539 -9.94 26.12 14.63
C TYR A 539 -10.76 27.28 15.20
N LEU A 540 -12.07 27.05 15.35
CA LEU A 540 -13.03 28.04 15.84
C LEU A 540 -12.96 28.27 17.36
N LYS A 541 -12.45 27.30 18.14
CA LYS A 541 -12.48 27.34 19.61
C LYS A 541 -11.91 28.63 20.21
N ASN A 542 -10.75 29.10 19.73
CA ASN A 542 -10.16 30.35 20.23
C ASN A 542 -11.03 31.58 19.99
N MET A 543 -11.69 31.66 18.83
CA MET A 543 -12.58 32.78 18.47
C MET A 543 -13.87 32.74 19.32
N ILE A 544 -14.39 31.54 19.57
CA ILE A 544 -15.56 31.35 20.44
C ILE A 544 -15.23 31.69 21.90
N ASP A 545 -14.10 31.21 22.41
CA ASP A 545 -13.65 31.45 23.79
C ASP A 545 -13.29 32.93 24.03
N SER A 546 -12.80 33.64 23.00
CA SER A 546 -12.54 35.09 23.04
C SER A 546 -13.77 35.95 22.79
N ASN A 547 -14.94 35.33 22.62
CA ASN A 547 -16.24 35.98 22.42
C ASN A 547 -16.33 36.80 21.12
N GLU A 548 -15.59 36.38 20.08
CA GLU A 548 -15.61 36.96 18.73
C GLU A 548 -16.81 36.45 17.89
N LEU A 549 -17.99 36.34 18.50
CA LEU A 549 -19.22 35.98 17.80
C LEU A 549 -20.05 37.22 17.48
N SER A 550 -20.36 37.45 16.21
CA SER A 550 -21.22 38.55 15.78
C SER A 550 -22.20 38.13 14.70
N LEU A 551 -23.41 38.67 14.74
CA LEU A 551 -24.40 38.48 13.69
C LEU A 551 -24.06 39.33 12.47
N VAL A 552 -23.91 38.69 11.32
CA VAL A 552 -23.72 39.36 10.03
C VAL A 552 -25.07 39.41 9.31
N GLU A 553 -25.51 40.61 8.93
CA GLU A 553 -26.73 40.76 8.11
C GLU A 553 -26.44 40.35 6.67
N SER A 554 -27.43 39.74 5.99
CA SER A 554 -27.25 39.27 4.62
C SER A 554 -26.93 40.44 3.68
N GLU A 555 -25.89 40.30 2.84
CA GLU A 555 -25.50 41.33 1.87
C GLU A 555 -26.67 41.72 0.95
N TYR A 556 -27.47 40.71 0.58
CA TYR A 556 -28.64 40.89 -0.25
C TYR A 556 -29.93 40.73 0.57
N SER A 557 -30.92 41.57 0.27
CA SER A 557 -32.26 41.46 0.85
C SER A 557 -33.06 40.33 0.20
N ASN A 558 -33.89 39.65 1.00
CA ASN A 558 -34.82 38.65 0.49
C ASN A 558 -35.94 39.30 -0.34
N LEU A 559 -36.27 38.72 -1.49
CA LEU A 559 -37.38 39.15 -2.33
C LEU A 559 -38.66 38.43 -1.89
N LYS A 560 -39.70 39.16 -1.49
CA LYS A 560 -41.02 38.60 -1.14
C LYS A 560 -42.05 38.90 -2.24
N ILE A 561 -42.70 37.87 -2.76
CA ILE A 561 -43.82 37.96 -3.72
C ILE A 561 -45.01 37.21 -3.13
N GLY A 562 -46.03 37.93 -2.65
CA GLY A 562 -47.12 37.33 -1.87
C GLY A 562 -46.59 36.69 -0.60
N ASP A 563 -46.87 35.40 -0.40
CA ASP A 563 -46.35 34.60 0.73
C ASP A 563 -45.05 33.85 0.42
N VAL A 564 -44.53 33.96 -0.81
CA VAL A 564 -43.29 33.30 -1.23
C VAL A 564 -42.10 34.23 -0.97
N VAL A 565 -41.12 33.75 -0.21
CA VAL A 565 -39.86 34.47 0.08
C VAL A 565 -38.71 33.80 -0.65
N PHE A 566 -38.08 34.53 -1.56
CA PHE A 566 -36.87 34.14 -2.28
C PHE A 566 -35.67 34.69 -1.53
N LYS A 567 -34.76 33.79 -1.15
CA LYS A 567 -33.51 34.13 -0.48
C LYS A 567 -32.38 34.06 -1.49
N VAL A 568 -31.50 35.05 -1.49
CA VAL A 568 -30.23 34.95 -2.22
C VAL A 568 -29.36 34.00 -1.40
N ARG A 569 -28.83 32.96 -2.07
CA ARG A 569 -27.82 32.08 -1.49
C ARG A 569 -26.48 32.75 -1.63
#